data_AF-H2YVU8-F1
#
_entry.id   AF-H2YVU8-F1
#
_cell.length_a   1.000
_cell.length_b   1.000
_cell.length_c   1.000
_cell.angle_alpha   90.00
_cell.angle_beta   90.00
_cell.angle_gamma   90.00
#
_symmetry.space_group_name_H-M   'P 1'
#
loop_
_entity.id
_entity.type
_entity.pdbx_description
1 polymer ?
#
loop_
_entity_poly.entity_id
_entity_poly.type
_entity_poly.pdbx_seq_one_letter_code
_entity_poly.pdbx_strand_id
1 'polypeptide(L)'
;MKELTGSADMSTAALREYFQPLTDWLKAKNLENGDTSGWTDLTWKPMGYKLEDSVGDFLDTYNSSAEAVYFEAVDAEWTYNTDINDQTQAASAAASKKQANFDAAQAVLAKQYDPQDLTDATNKRLIEKLSVVGKGALSKDDLTNLTNVNSKMQTQYSTATVCGLGERSDTQCIPLDPDLTEIMSSSRNYNELREAWLGWRDASGAKMRQDYMQYVALQNEVAVLNNYPDMGAFWRADYETPDIEAQLEKV
;
A
#
# COMPACT_ATOMS: atom_id res chain seq x y z
N MET A 1 4.15 49.71 -6.49
CA MET A 1 3.53 48.66 -7.32
C MET A 1 2.16 49.07 -7.83
N LYS A 2 1.19 49.48 -6.99
CA LYS A 2 -0.13 49.97 -7.47
C LYS A 2 -0.06 51.19 -8.41
N GLU A 3 0.95 52.06 -8.24
CA GLU A 3 1.26 53.17 -9.17
C GLU A 3 1.94 52.75 -10.49
N LEU A 4 2.44 51.51 -10.59
CA LEU A 4 3.16 50.99 -11.77
C LEU A 4 2.35 49.92 -12.54
N THR A 5 1.51 49.14 -11.85
CA THR A 5 0.79 47.99 -12.43
C THR A 5 -0.73 48.16 -12.47
N GLY A 6 -1.28 49.25 -11.92
CA GLY A 6 -2.73 49.54 -11.91
C GLY A 6 -3.60 48.59 -11.08
N SER A 7 -3.02 47.52 -10.53
CA SER A 7 -3.68 46.51 -9.69
C SER A 7 -2.95 46.38 -8.37
N ALA A 8 -3.71 46.11 -7.29
CA ALA A 8 -3.16 45.74 -6.00
C ALA A 8 -2.70 44.27 -5.94
N ASP A 9 -3.12 43.45 -6.92
CA ASP A 9 -2.76 42.04 -7.00
C ASP A 9 -1.43 41.86 -7.71
N MET A 10 -0.45 41.35 -6.98
CA MET A 10 0.86 41.00 -7.51
C MET A 10 0.83 39.54 -8.01
N SER A 11 0.81 39.36 -9.33
CA SER A 11 0.88 38.02 -9.92
C SER A 11 2.30 37.48 -9.90
N THR A 12 2.49 36.31 -9.27
CA THR A 12 3.77 35.59 -9.24
C THR A 12 4.01 34.73 -10.48
N ALA A 13 3.08 34.75 -11.45
CA ALA A 13 3.12 33.89 -12.63
C ALA A 13 4.37 34.11 -13.48
N ALA A 14 4.75 35.37 -13.74
CA ALA A 14 5.91 35.70 -14.57
C ALA A 14 7.25 35.22 -13.95
N LEU A 15 7.36 35.29 -12.61
CA LEU A 15 8.53 34.77 -11.90
C LEU A 15 8.56 33.24 -11.92
N ARG A 16 7.41 32.59 -11.71
CA ARG A 16 7.30 31.12 -11.83
C ARG A 16 7.67 30.63 -13.22
N GLU A 17 7.17 31.29 -14.25
CA GLU A 17 7.44 30.95 -15.65
C GLU A 17 8.93 31.14 -15.99
N TYR A 18 9.53 32.25 -15.56
CA TYR A 18 10.96 32.52 -15.77
C TYR A 18 11.86 31.46 -15.13
N PHE A 19 11.52 30.96 -13.94
CA PHE A 19 12.30 29.95 -13.21
C PHE A 19 11.86 28.50 -13.45
N GLN A 20 10.85 28.27 -14.29
CA GLN A 20 10.32 26.93 -14.57
C GLN A 20 11.40 25.96 -15.09
N PRO A 21 12.25 26.33 -16.08
CA PRO A 21 13.27 25.41 -16.60
C PRO A 21 14.31 25.00 -15.54
N LEU A 22 14.67 25.93 -14.64
CA LEU A 22 15.59 25.64 -13.53
C LEU A 22 14.94 24.70 -12.51
N THR A 23 13.66 24.90 -12.22
CA THR A 23 12.89 24.06 -11.30
C THR A 23 12.78 22.62 -11.81
N ASP A 24 12.52 22.45 -13.11
CA ASP A 24 12.43 21.13 -13.73
C ASP A 24 13.78 20.43 -13.78
N TRP A 25 14.86 21.17 -14.06
CA TRP A 25 16.23 20.65 -13.98
C TRP A 25 16.61 20.20 -12.56
N LEU A 26 16.28 21.00 -11.55
CA LEU A 26 16.55 20.68 -10.14
C LEU A 26 15.78 19.43 -9.70
N LYS A 27 14.50 19.29 -10.06
CA LYS A 27 13.71 18.09 -9.77
C LYS A 27 14.33 16.83 -10.39
N ALA A 28 14.76 16.91 -11.64
CA ALA A 28 15.40 15.79 -12.32
C ALA A 28 16.73 15.39 -11.67
N LYS A 29 17.56 16.37 -11.30
CA LYS A 29 18.85 16.11 -10.65
C LYS A 29 18.72 15.60 -9.22
N ASN A 30 17.77 16.12 -8.46
CA ASN A 30 17.46 15.63 -7.11
C ASN A 30 17.00 14.16 -7.15
N LEU A 31 16.19 13.79 -8.15
CA LEU A 31 15.75 12.40 -8.35
C LEU A 31 16.91 11.46 -8.74
N GLU A 32 17.87 11.94 -9.55
CA GLU A 32 19.04 11.16 -9.96
C GLU A 32 20.03 10.93 -8.81
N ASN A 33 20.20 11.93 -7.94
CA ASN A 33 21.15 11.89 -6.83
C ASN A 33 20.54 11.32 -5.53
N GLY A 34 19.22 11.14 -5.45
CA GLY A 34 18.53 10.81 -4.22
C GLY A 34 18.48 11.97 -3.20
N ASP A 35 18.70 13.21 -3.66
CA ASP A 35 18.69 14.40 -2.82
C ASP A 35 17.24 14.84 -2.53
N THR A 36 16.93 15.11 -1.26
CA THR A 36 15.64 15.69 -0.87
C THR A 36 15.67 17.21 -1.04
N SER A 37 14.70 17.76 -1.77
CA SER A 37 14.58 19.21 -1.99
C SER A 37 14.25 19.92 -0.67
N GLY A 38 15.22 20.60 -0.06
CA GLY A 38 15.03 21.39 1.15
C GLY A 38 16.35 21.70 1.88
N TRP A 39 16.26 22.46 2.97
CA TRP A 39 17.37 22.60 3.91
C TRP A 39 17.48 21.28 4.69
N THR A 40 18.66 20.66 4.72
CA THR A 40 18.90 19.39 5.45
C THR A 40 19.05 19.61 6.96
N ASP A 41 19.18 20.86 7.40
CA ASP A 41 19.08 21.30 8.79
C ASP A 41 17.80 22.12 8.96
N LEU A 42 16.72 21.45 9.39
CA LEU A 42 15.39 22.01 9.64
C LEU A 42 15.24 22.52 11.09
N THR A 43 16.34 22.80 11.81
CA THR A 43 16.22 23.36 13.16
C THR A 43 15.79 24.82 13.17
N TRP A 44 15.82 25.50 12.01
CA TRP A 44 15.34 26.87 11.88
C TRP A 44 13.80 26.93 11.97
N LYS A 45 13.30 27.65 12.97
CA LYS A 45 11.87 27.92 13.17
C LYS A 45 11.63 29.44 13.06
N PRO A 46 10.63 29.90 12.30
CA PRO A 46 10.31 31.33 12.23
C PRO A 46 9.86 31.87 13.59
N MET A 47 10.02 33.18 13.80
CA MET A 47 9.55 33.83 15.03
C MET A 47 8.03 33.70 15.14
N GLY A 48 7.55 33.11 16.24
CA GLY A 48 6.12 32.80 16.43
C GLY A 48 5.68 31.41 15.94
N TYR A 49 6.62 30.56 15.50
CA TYR A 49 6.34 29.17 15.15
C TYR A 49 5.64 28.43 16.30
N LYS A 50 4.53 27.77 15.96
CA LYS A 50 3.84 26.82 16.82
C LYS A 50 3.86 25.46 16.14
N LEU A 51 4.38 24.46 16.85
CA LEU A 51 4.49 23.10 16.36
C LEU A 51 3.12 22.53 15.98
N GLU A 52 2.11 22.73 16.85
CA GLU A 52 0.74 22.25 16.62
C GLU A 52 0.11 22.84 15.35
N ASP A 53 0.28 24.14 15.09
CA ASP A 53 -0.22 24.78 13.86
C ASP A 53 0.45 24.15 12.62
N SER A 54 1.77 23.94 12.67
CA SER A 54 2.52 23.32 11.57
C SER A 54 2.11 21.87 11.31
N VAL A 55 1.82 21.11 12.38
CA VAL A 55 1.32 19.73 12.25
C VAL A 55 -0.10 19.72 11.71
N GLY A 56 -0.95 20.64 12.15
CA GLY A 56 -2.29 20.83 11.60
C GLY A 56 -2.27 21.07 10.09
N ASP A 57 -1.46 22.02 9.62
CA ASP A 57 -1.31 22.33 8.19
C ASP A 57 -0.80 21.10 7.38
N PHE A 58 0.13 20.33 7.95
CA PHE A 58 0.62 19.09 7.34
C PHE A 58 -0.51 18.05 7.23
N LEU A 59 -1.26 17.81 8.30
CA LEU A 59 -2.33 16.83 8.34
C LEU A 59 -3.49 17.21 7.40
N ASP A 60 -3.85 18.48 7.29
CA ASP A 60 -4.87 18.96 6.35
C ASP A 60 -4.43 18.76 4.89
N THR A 61 -3.16 19.04 4.59
CA THR A 61 -2.57 18.80 3.27
C THR A 61 -2.51 17.30 2.95
N TYR A 62 -2.13 16.49 3.95
CA TYR A 62 -2.11 15.04 3.84
C TYR A 62 -3.50 14.51 3.51
N ASN A 63 -4.53 14.89 4.27
CA ASN A 63 -5.90 14.38 4.10
C ASN A 63 -6.42 14.63 2.68
N SER A 64 -6.33 15.88 2.20
CA SER A 64 -6.79 16.23 0.86
C SER A 64 -6.02 15.51 -0.26
N SER A 65 -4.72 15.29 -0.09
CA SER A 65 -3.90 14.56 -1.08
C SER A 65 -4.14 13.05 -1.03
N ALA A 66 -4.27 12.50 0.18
CA ALA A 66 -4.47 11.08 0.42
C ALA A 66 -5.81 10.61 -0.13
N GLU A 67 -6.89 11.37 0.05
CA GLU A 67 -8.22 11.05 -0.51
C GLU A 67 -8.15 10.78 -2.02
N ALA A 68 -7.49 11.66 -2.76
CA ALA A 68 -7.36 11.53 -4.21
C ALA A 68 -6.53 10.30 -4.62
N VAL A 69 -5.38 10.09 -3.97
CA VAL A 69 -4.47 8.97 -4.29
C VAL A 69 -5.09 7.62 -3.91
N TYR A 70 -5.75 7.55 -2.75
CA TYR A 70 -6.39 6.33 -2.27
C TYR A 70 -7.63 5.99 -3.11
N PHE A 71 -8.40 7.00 -3.53
CA PHE A 71 -9.52 6.79 -4.45
C PHE A 71 -9.05 6.14 -5.76
N GLU A 72 -7.99 6.67 -6.38
CA GLU A 72 -7.44 6.10 -7.63
C GLU A 72 -6.94 4.66 -7.45
N ALA A 73 -6.29 4.35 -6.33
CA ALA A 73 -5.82 3.00 -6.04
C ALA A 73 -6.98 2.01 -5.84
N VAL A 74 -7.97 2.38 -5.05
CA VAL A 74 -9.15 1.54 -4.78
C VAL A 74 -9.99 1.33 -6.03
N ASP A 75 -10.18 2.35 -6.86
CA ASP A 75 -10.93 2.25 -8.12
C ASP A 75 -10.25 1.29 -9.12
N ALA A 76 -8.93 1.40 -9.25
CA ALA A 76 -8.14 0.51 -10.10
C ALA A 76 -8.15 -0.94 -9.58
N GLU A 77 -8.05 -1.15 -8.26
CA GLU A 77 -8.12 -2.48 -7.65
C GLU A 77 -9.51 -3.11 -7.82
N TRP A 78 -10.58 -2.33 -7.59
CA TRP A 78 -11.96 -2.78 -7.82
C TRP A 78 -12.19 -3.19 -9.28
N THR A 79 -11.71 -2.38 -10.22
CA THR A 79 -11.79 -2.67 -11.65
C THR A 79 -11.12 -4.00 -11.98
N TYR A 80 -9.91 -4.25 -11.46
CA TYR A 80 -9.23 -5.53 -11.64
C TYR A 80 -9.99 -6.71 -11.01
N ASN A 81 -10.52 -6.55 -9.80
CA ASN A 81 -11.25 -7.62 -9.12
C ASN A 81 -12.58 -7.98 -9.82
N THR A 82 -13.20 -7.04 -10.54
CA THR A 82 -14.45 -7.25 -11.26
C THR A 82 -14.27 -7.60 -12.75
N ASP A 83 -13.10 -7.32 -13.32
CA ASP A 83 -12.72 -7.65 -14.71
C ASP A 83 -11.23 -8.05 -14.76
N ILE A 84 -10.94 -9.32 -14.49
CA ILE A 84 -9.57 -9.84 -14.40
C ILE A 84 -8.98 -10.03 -15.80
N ASN A 85 -8.05 -9.16 -16.19
CA ASN A 85 -7.25 -9.28 -17.41
C ASN A 85 -5.90 -8.54 -17.26
N ASP A 86 -5.01 -8.69 -18.25
CA ASP A 86 -3.66 -8.12 -18.19
C ASP A 86 -3.67 -6.57 -18.11
N GLN A 87 -4.64 -5.92 -18.75
CA GLN A 87 -4.74 -4.46 -18.76
C GLN A 87 -5.18 -3.92 -17.40
N THR A 88 -6.23 -4.50 -16.82
CA THR A 88 -6.74 -4.09 -15.50
C THR A 88 -5.73 -4.44 -14.39
N GLN A 89 -5.00 -5.56 -14.53
CA GLN A 89 -3.90 -5.92 -13.64
C GLN A 89 -2.78 -4.87 -13.67
N ALA A 90 -2.35 -4.46 -14.87
CA ALA A 90 -1.30 -3.45 -15.02
C ALA A 90 -1.73 -2.08 -14.46
N ALA A 91 -2.99 -1.69 -14.65
CA ALA A 91 -3.54 -0.45 -14.10
C ALA A 91 -3.57 -0.47 -12.56
N SER A 92 -4.07 -1.56 -11.96
CA SER A 92 -4.08 -1.77 -10.50
C SER A 92 -2.68 -1.73 -9.90
N ALA A 93 -1.70 -2.39 -10.54
CA ALA A 93 -0.31 -2.38 -10.10
C ALA A 93 0.32 -0.96 -10.16
N ALA A 94 0.02 -0.20 -11.22
CA ALA A 94 0.51 1.18 -11.38
C ALA A 94 -0.07 2.12 -10.30
N ALA A 95 -1.38 2.04 -10.03
CA ALA A 95 -2.04 2.83 -8.99
C ALA A 95 -1.54 2.44 -7.58
N SER A 96 -1.40 1.15 -7.31
CA SER A 96 -0.81 0.63 -6.06
C SER A 96 0.61 1.14 -5.81
N LYS A 97 1.42 1.25 -6.87
CA LYS A 97 2.78 1.81 -6.80
C LYS A 97 2.76 3.32 -6.53
N LYS A 98 1.83 4.04 -7.16
CA LYS A 98 1.64 5.48 -6.92
C LYS A 98 1.27 5.74 -5.45
N GLN A 99 0.33 4.97 -4.90
CA GLN A 99 -0.03 5.04 -3.48
C GLN A 99 1.17 4.73 -2.58
N ALA A 100 1.89 3.64 -2.82
CA ALA A 100 3.06 3.28 -2.01
C ALA A 100 4.14 4.39 -1.98
N ASN A 101 4.39 5.05 -3.12
CA ASN A 101 5.32 6.17 -3.21
C ASN A 101 4.80 7.41 -2.46
N PHE A 102 3.49 7.68 -2.53
CA PHE A 102 2.86 8.75 -1.76
C PHE A 102 3.00 8.48 -0.26
N ASP A 103 2.62 7.31 0.22
CA ASP A 103 2.73 6.91 1.63
C ASP A 103 4.18 7.04 2.12
N ALA A 104 5.16 6.58 1.33
CA ALA A 104 6.57 6.70 1.68
C ALA A 104 7.02 8.17 1.81
N ALA A 105 6.61 9.04 0.88
CA ALA A 105 6.93 10.45 0.93
C ALA A 105 6.29 11.14 2.15
N GLN A 106 5.02 10.83 2.44
CA GLN A 106 4.32 11.37 3.60
C GLN A 106 4.93 10.88 4.92
N ALA A 107 5.38 9.63 4.98
CA ALA A 107 6.06 9.10 6.15
C ALA A 107 7.40 9.78 6.44
N VAL A 108 8.17 10.12 5.40
CA VAL A 108 9.40 10.92 5.56
C VAL A 108 9.11 12.32 6.11
N LEU A 109 8.00 12.94 5.67
CA LEU A 109 7.58 14.24 6.19
C LEU A 109 7.07 14.12 7.64
N ALA A 110 6.25 13.12 7.95
CA ALA A 110 5.72 12.89 9.28
C ALA A 110 6.84 12.64 10.31
N LYS A 111 7.89 11.91 9.94
CA LYS A 111 9.08 11.65 10.79
C LYS A 111 9.87 12.90 11.19
N GLN A 112 9.59 14.06 10.59
CA GLN A 112 10.19 15.33 11.01
C GLN A 112 9.59 15.86 12.32
N TYR A 113 8.41 15.39 12.69
CA TYR A 113 7.73 15.75 13.92
C TYR A 113 7.97 14.67 14.97
N ASP A 114 8.55 15.04 16.12
CA ASP A 114 8.61 14.14 17.27
C ASP A 114 7.22 14.08 17.94
N PRO A 115 6.55 12.92 17.98
CA PRO A 115 5.24 12.80 18.62
C PRO A 115 5.24 13.13 20.11
N GLN A 116 6.40 13.08 20.79
CA GLN A 116 6.51 13.44 22.21
C GLN A 116 6.47 14.95 22.45
N ASP A 117 6.76 15.75 21.42
CA ASP A 117 6.67 17.22 21.48
C ASP A 117 5.23 17.73 21.27
N LEU A 118 4.31 16.85 20.86
CA LEU A 118 2.91 17.16 20.61
C LEU A 118 2.06 17.02 21.88
N THR A 119 1.18 18.00 22.08
CA THR A 119 0.25 18.05 23.21
C THR A 119 -1.11 17.51 22.85
N ASP A 120 -1.55 17.70 21.59
CA ASP A 120 -2.79 17.13 21.12
C ASP A 120 -2.66 15.62 20.86
N ALA A 121 -3.48 14.83 21.56
CA ALA A 121 -3.41 13.38 21.48
C ALA A 121 -3.79 12.82 20.10
N THR A 122 -4.64 13.53 19.34
CA THR A 122 -5.06 13.11 18.01
C THR A 122 -3.92 13.34 17.02
N ASN A 123 -3.34 14.53 17.02
CA ASN A 123 -2.18 14.87 16.19
C ASN A 123 -1.01 13.93 16.48
N LYS A 124 -0.73 13.65 17.75
CA LYS A 124 0.27 12.67 18.17
C LYS A 124 0.03 11.30 17.51
N ARG A 125 -1.17 10.75 17.66
CA ARG A 125 -1.53 9.45 17.08
C ARG A 125 -1.43 9.44 15.55
N LEU A 126 -1.87 10.51 14.90
CA LEU A 126 -1.81 10.63 13.44
C LEU A 126 -0.36 10.66 12.95
N ILE A 127 0.51 11.47 13.57
CA ILE A 127 1.94 11.51 13.23
C ILE A 127 2.62 10.17 13.49
N GLU A 128 2.32 9.49 14.61
CA GLU A 128 2.85 8.15 14.90
C GLU A 128 2.48 7.14 13.79
N LYS A 129 1.21 7.14 13.35
CA LYS A 129 0.76 6.26 12.26
C LYS A 129 1.35 6.62 10.91
N LEU A 130 1.36 7.91 10.55
CA LEU A 130 1.91 8.37 9.28
C LEU A 130 3.41 8.16 9.17
N SER A 131 4.13 8.13 10.29
CA SER A 131 5.57 7.86 10.31
C SER A 131 5.93 6.41 9.94
N VAL A 132 4.96 5.49 9.89
CA VAL A 132 5.15 4.13 9.40
C VAL A 132 5.13 4.14 7.87
N VAL A 133 6.27 3.81 7.26
CA VAL A 133 6.46 3.85 5.79
C VAL A 133 5.73 2.69 5.10
N GLY A 134 5.56 1.57 5.81
CA GLY A 134 4.96 0.35 5.29
C GLY A 134 5.75 -0.23 4.11
N LYS A 135 5.03 -0.75 3.10
CA LYS A 135 5.64 -1.36 1.89
C LYS A 135 6.48 -0.39 1.06
N GLY A 136 6.26 0.92 1.19
CA GLY A 136 7.03 1.94 0.51
C GLY A 136 8.49 2.05 0.98
N ALA A 137 8.86 1.37 2.08
CA ALA A 137 10.23 1.28 2.55
C ALA A 137 11.12 0.36 1.70
N LEU A 138 10.51 -0.55 0.94
CA LEU A 138 11.24 -1.48 0.06
C LEU A 138 11.99 -0.74 -1.04
N SER A 139 13.02 -1.42 -1.59
CA SER A 139 13.61 -0.99 -2.85
C SER A 139 12.54 -0.96 -3.96
N LYS A 140 12.76 -0.17 -5.01
CA LYS A 140 11.83 -0.08 -6.15
C LYS A 140 11.62 -1.44 -6.83
N ASP A 141 12.66 -2.27 -6.86
CA ASP A 141 12.62 -3.61 -7.45
C ASP A 141 11.85 -4.56 -6.54
N ASP A 142 12.10 -4.53 -5.23
CA ASP A 142 11.39 -5.39 -4.26
C ASP A 142 9.90 -5.01 -4.13
N LEU A 143 9.56 -3.72 -4.19
CA LEU A 143 8.17 -3.28 -4.22
C LEU A 143 7.44 -3.77 -5.49
N THR A 144 8.14 -3.76 -6.62
CA THR A 144 7.61 -4.29 -7.89
C THR A 144 7.45 -5.80 -7.81
N ASN A 145 8.43 -6.53 -7.26
CA ASN A 145 8.36 -7.98 -7.03
C ASN A 145 7.22 -8.35 -6.08
N LEU A 146 7.04 -7.61 -4.98
CA LEU A 146 5.97 -7.84 -4.01
C LEU A 146 4.59 -7.64 -4.64
N THR A 147 4.43 -6.60 -5.46
CA THR A 147 3.17 -6.33 -6.16
C THR A 147 2.87 -7.44 -7.15
N ASN A 148 3.85 -7.83 -7.97
CA ASN A 148 3.68 -8.89 -8.97
C ASN A 148 3.37 -10.26 -8.35
N VAL A 149 4.10 -10.65 -7.29
CA VAL A 149 3.87 -11.95 -6.63
C VAL A 149 2.49 -12.00 -5.97
N ASN A 150 2.04 -10.89 -5.37
CA ASN A 150 0.72 -10.77 -4.79
C ASN A 150 -0.38 -10.88 -5.85
N SER A 151 -0.30 -10.12 -6.94
CA SER A 151 -1.25 -10.19 -8.05
C SER A 151 -1.30 -11.58 -8.69
N LYS A 152 -0.14 -12.21 -8.90
CA LYS A 152 -0.05 -13.57 -9.46
C LYS A 152 -0.73 -14.60 -8.57
N MET A 153 -0.52 -14.55 -7.24
CA MET A 153 -1.21 -15.43 -6.31
C MET A 153 -2.73 -15.20 -6.32
N GLN A 154 -3.19 -13.96 -6.36
CA GLN A 154 -4.62 -13.64 -6.48
C GLN A 154 -5.22 -14.24 -7.76
N THR A 155 -4.61 -14.04 -8.92
CA THR A 155 -5.08 -14.63 -10.19
C THR A 155 -5.07 -16.16 -10.13
N GLN A 156 -4.02 -16.77 -9.58
CA GLN A 156 -3.89 -18.22 -9.46
C GLN A 156 -4.99 -18.82 -8.58
N TYR A 157 -5.42 -18.11 -7.54
CA TYR A 157 -6.55 -18.52 -6.70
C TYR A 157 -7.89 -18.31 -7.41
N SER A 158 -8.16 -17.12 -7.95
CA SER A 158 -9.47 -16.75 -8.49
C SER A 158 -9.85 -17.46 -9.78
N THR A 159 -8.86 -17.88 -10.57
CA THR A 159 -9.06 -18.57 -11.86
C THR A 159 -8.83 -20.08 -11.80
N ALA A 160 -8.45 -20.62 -10.64
CA ALA A 160 -8.25 -22.05 -10.49
C ALA A 160 -9.57 -22.81 -10.69
N THR A 161 -9.47 -23.93 -11.39
CA THR A 161 -10.58 -24.86 -11.60
C THR A 161 -10.10 -26.29 -11.43
N VAL A 162 -11.02 -27.19 -11.05
CA VAL A 162 -10.79 -28.61 -10.87
C VAL A 162 -11.58 -29.37 -11.92
N CYS A 163 -10.93 -30.23 -12.70
CA CYS A 163 -11.55 -30.96 -13.80
C CYS A 163 -11.73 -32.45 -13.47
N GLY A 164 -12.71 -33.12 -14.09
CA GLY A 164 -12.86 -34.58 -13.97
C GLY A 164 -13.30 -35.07 -12.59
N LEU A 165 -14.11 -34.28 -11.86
CA LEU A 165 -14.54 -34.59 -10.50
C LEU A 165 -15.84 -35.38 -10.46
N GLY A 166 -15.84 -36.54 -9.79
CA GLY A 166 -17.01 -37.42 -9.67
C GLY A 166 -17.37 -38.07 -11.01
N GLU A 167 -18.61 -37.90 -11.46
CA GLU A 167 -19.07 -38.42 -12.76
C GLU A 167 -18.77 -37.46 -13.93
N ARG A 168 -18.08 -36.34 -13.69
CA ARG A 168 -17.75 -35.34 -14.71
C ARG A 168 -16.60 -35.83 -15.59
N SER A 169 -16.61 -35.43 -16.86
CA SER A 169 -15.50 -35.73 -17.77
C SER A 169 -14.25 -34.91 -17.44
N ASP A 170 -13.09 -35.38 -17.87
CA ASP A 170 -11.80 -34.69 -17.70
C ASP A 170 -11.76 -33.27 -18.29
N THR A 171 -12.65 -32.98 -19.24
CA THR A 171 -12.78 -31.67 -19.88
C THR A 171 -13.72 -30.72 -19.14
N GLN A 172 -14.49 -31.22 -18.18
CA GLN A 172 -15.43 -30.41 -17.41
C GLN A 172 -14.74 -29.94 -16.13
N CYS A 173 -14.37 -28.66 -16.13
CA CYS A 173 -13.69 -27.99 -15.03
C CYS A 173 -14.68 -27.12 -14.24
N ILE A 174 -14.61 -27.19 -12.92
CA ILE A 174 -15.46 -26.41 -12.01
C ILE A 174 -14.62 -25.47 -11.13
N PRO A 175 -15.04 -24.21 -10.93
CA PRO A 175 -14.37 -23.24 -10.06
C PRO A 175 -14.63 -23.50 -8.58
N LEU A 176 -13.97 -22.72 -7.70
CA LEU A 176 -14.24 -22.75 -6.26
C LEU A 176 -15.70 -22.39 -5.97
N ASP A 177 -16.11 -21.20 -6.43
CA ASP A 177 -17.46 -20.68 -6.21
C ASP A 177 -18.21 -20.58 -7.54
N PRO A 178 -19.48 -21.04 -7.61
CA PRO A 178 -20.23 -21.70 -6.53
C PRO A 178 -19.95 -23.21 -6.41
N ASP A 179 -19.36 -23.86 -7.43
CA ASP A 179 -19.43 -25.30 -7.62
C ASP A 179 -18.75 -26.14 -6.54
N LEU A 180 -17.44 -25.95 -6.29
CA LEU A 180 -16.73 -26.72 -5.27
C LEU A 180 -17.28 -26.41 -3.87
N THR A 181 -17.67 -25.17 -3.60
CA THR A 181 -18.32 -24.76 -2.34
C THR A 181 -19.66 -25.48 -2.14
N GLU A 182 -20.46 -25.66 -3.19
CA GLU A 182 -21.70 -26.44 -3.14
C GLU A 182 -21.41 -27.92 -2.85
N ILE A 183 -20.42 -28.53 -3.51
CA ILE A 183 -20.04 -29.93 -3.27
C ILE A 183 -19.58 -30.12 -1.82
N MET A 184 -18.69 -29.26 -1.33
CA MET A 184 -18.12 -29.35 0.02
C MET A 184 -19.16 -29.13 1.13
N SER A 185 -20.24 -28.39 0.86
CA SER A 185 -21.30 -28.12 1.83
C SER A 185 -22.42 -29.16 1.81
N SER A 186 -22.82 -29.63 0.63
CA SER A 186 -24.02 -30.47 0.44
C SER A 186 -23.71 -31.96 0.30
N SER A 187 -22.58 -32.34 -0.29
CA SER A 187 -22.26 -33.75 -0.54
C SER A 187 -22.07 -34.51 0.77
N ARG A 188 -22.45 -35.79 0.75
CA ARG A 188 -22.19 -36.77 1.82
C ARG A 188 -21.37 -37.95 1.32
N ASN A 189 -20.89 -37.89 0.09
CA ASN A 189 -20.02 -38.91 -0.49
C ASN A 189 -18.56 -38.59 -0.15
N TYR A 190 -17.93 -39.48 0.62
CA TYR A 190 -16.54 -39.32 1.04
C TYR A 190 -15.57 -39.17 -0.14
N ASN A 191 -15.74 -39.96 -1.21
CA ASN A 191 -14.83 -39.92 -2.35
C ASN A 191 -14.94 -38.60 -3.11
N GLU A 192 -16.17 -38.12 -3.33
CA GLU A 192 -16.40 -36.82 -4.00
C GLU A 192 -15.82 -35.66 -3.19
N LEU A 193 -16.03 -35.65 -1.86
CA LEU A 193 -15.45 -34.64 -0.97
C LEU A 193 -13.92 -34.68 -0.96
N ARG A 194 -13.34 -35.89 -0.93
CA ARG A 194 -11.89 -36.08 -0.97
C ARG A 194 -11.29 -35.59 -2.29
N GLU A 195 -11.91 -35.93 -3.41
CA GLU A 195 -11.48 -35.50 -4.74
C GLU A 195 -11.60 -33.98 -4.92
N ALA A 196 -12.70 -33.38 -4.46
CA ALA A 196 -12.88 -31.93 -4.44
C ALA A 196 -11.77 -31.22 -3.65
N TRP A 197 -11.53 -31.69 -2.43
CA TRP A 197 -10.55 -31.10 -1.53
C TRP A 197 -9.11 -31.23 -2.05
N LEU A 198 -8.73 -32.41 -2.56
CA LEU A 198 -7.41 -32.64 -3.12
C LEU A 198 -7.22 -31.88 -4.43
N GLY A 199 -8.20 -31.99 -5.32
CA GLY A 199 -8.17 -31.31 -6.61
C GLY A 199 -8.02 -29.79 -6.46
N TRP A 200 -8.74 -29.18 -5.52
CA TRP A 200 -8.60 -27.74 -5.25
C TRP A 200 -7.19 -27.37 -4.77
N ARG A 201 -6.64 -28.14 -3.84
CA ARG A 201 -5.29 -27.90 -3.29
C ARG A 201 -4.20 -28.09 -4.34
N ASP A 202 -4.36 -29.04 -5.25
CA ASP A 202 -3.43 -29.26 -6.35
C ASP A 202 -3.57 -28.19 -7.44
N ALA A 203 -4.79 -27.76 -7.75
CA ALA A 203 -5.07 -26.77 -8.77
C ALA A 203 -4.68 -25.34 -8.37
N SER A 204 -4.81 -24.98 -7.09
CA SER A 204 -4.46 -23.66 -6.55
C SER A 204 -3.21 -23.69 -5.65
N GLY A 205 -3.32 -24.24 -4.44
CA GLY A 205 -2.33 -24.15 -3.38
C GLY A 205 -0.93 -24.64 -3.77
N ALA A 206 -0.84 -25.80 -4.43
CA ALA A 206 0.42 -26.37 -4.87
C ALA A 206 1.18 -25.44 -5.84
N LYS A 207 0.45 -24.74 -6.72
CA LYS A 207 1.02 -23.81 -7.71
C LYS A 207 1.51 -22.50 -7.07
N MET A 208 0.90 -22.08 -5.96
CA MET A 208 1.27 -20.84 -5.25
C MET A 208 2.43 -21.02 -4.28
N ARG A 209 2.94 -22.25 -4.05
CA ARG A 209 3.95 -22.51 -3.01
C ARG A 209 5.21 -21.65 -3.15
N GLN A 210 5.77 -21.53 -4.36
CA GLN A 210 6.99 -20.76 -4.58
C GLN A 210 6.73 -19.24 -4.44
N ASP A 211 5.61 -18.78 -4.99
CA ASP A 211 5.19 -17.39 -4.89
C ASP A 211 4.97 -16.98 -3.42
N TYR A 212 4.38 -17.87 -2.61
CA TYR A 212 4.17 -17.61 -1.18
C TYR A 212 5.49 -17.50 -0.39
N MET A 213 6.50 -18.31 -0.72
CA MET A 213 7.83 -18.20 -0.10
C MET A 213 8.47 -16.85 -0.39
N GLN A 214 8.38 -16.38 -1.64
CA GLN A 214 8.88 -15.05 -2.02
C GLN A 214 8.07 -13.93 -1.36
N TYR A 215 6.75 -14.06 -1.32
CA TYR A 215 5.86 -13.11 -0.65
C TYR A 215 6.22 -12.96 0.83
N VAL A 216 6.39 -14.08 1.57
CA VAL A 216 6.75 -14.04 3.00
C VAL A 216 8.11 -13.36 3.21
N ALA A 217 9.10 -13.63 2.36
CA ALA A 217 10.41 -12.99 2.45
C ALA A 217 10.31 -11.47 2.30
N LEU A 218 9.62 -11.00 1.25
CA LEU A 218 9.42 -9.58 0.98
C LEU A 218 8.58 -8.89 2.06
N GLN A 219 7.54 -9.54 2.57
CA GLN A 219 6.73 -9.01 3.66
C GLN A 219 7.53 -8.89 4.96
N ASN A 220 8.36 -9.89 5.30
CA ASN A 220 9.23 -9.76 6.48
C ASN A 220 10.27 -8.65 6.31
N GLU A 221 10.78 -8.42 5.11
CA GLU A 221 11.64 -7.27 4.83
C GLU A 221 10.92 -5.94 5.08
N VAL A 222 9.65 -5.80 4.63
CA VAL A 222 8.81 -4.63 4.96
C VAL A 222 8.74 -4.40 6.46
N ALA A 223 8.48 -5.46 7.24
CA ALA A 223 8.35 -5.35 8.69
C ALA A 223 9.65 -4.86 9.33
N VAL A 224 10.79 -5.45 8.95
CA VAL A 224 12.12 -5.09 9.48
C VAL A 224 12.46 -3.63 9.15
N LEU A 225 12.19 -3.19 7.92
CA LEU A 225 12.39 -1.79 7.51
C LEU A 225 11.50 -0.79 8.26
N ASN A 226 10.41 -1.27 8.87
CA ASN A 226 9.51 -0.48 9.71
C ASN A 226 9.74 -0.70 11.21
N ASN A 227 10.87 -1.30 11.61
CA ASN A 227 11.27 -1.58 12.99
C ASN A 227 10.43 -2.66 13.72
N TYR A 228 9.90 -3.63 12.97
CA TYR A 228 9.22 -4.81 13.52
C TYR A 228 10.04 -6.08 13.22
N PRO A 229 10.02 -7.10 14.10
CA PRO A 229 10.83 -8.30 13.90
C PRO A 229 10.37 -9.15 12.71
N ASP A 230 9.06 -9.15 12.42
CA ASP A 230 8.44 -9.90 11.33
C ASP A 230 7.07 -9.30 10.98
N MET A 231 6.51 -9.71 9.83
CA MET A 231 5.21 -9.22 9.37
C MET A 231 4.05 -9.58 10.31
N GLY A 232 4.17 -10.69 11.06
CA GLY A 232 3.17 -11.03 12.06
C GLY A 232 3.13 -10.02 13.21
N ALA A 233 4.29 -9.60 13.72
CA ALA A 233 4.39 -8.55 14.72
C ALA A 233 3.90 -7.20 14.16
N PHE A 234 4.19 -6.90 12.89
CA PHE A 234 3.66 -5.72 12.20
C PHE A 234 2.12 -5.70 12.19
N TRP A 235 1.46 -6.82 11.86
CA TRP A 235 -0.01 -6.92 11.90
C TRP A 235 -0.58 -6.83 13.32
N ARG A 236 0.07 -7.46 14.30
CA ARG A 236 -0.40 -7.41 15.70
C ARG A 236 -0.30 -6.01 16.31
N ALA A 237 0.58 -5.16 15.76
CA ALA A 237 0.74 -3.77 16.21
C ALA A 237 -0.54 -2.95 16.10
N ASP A 238 -1.42 -3.24 15.14
CA ASP A 238 -2.70 -2.53 14.96
C ASP A 238 -3.66 -2.68 16.14
N TYR A 239 -3.50 -3.74 16.95
CA TYR A 239 -4.28 -3.94 18.17
C TYR A 239 -3.78 -3.10 19.35
N GLU A 240 -2.56 -2.55 19.27
CA GLU A 240 -1.94 -1.72 20.32
C GLU A 240 -1.98 -2.39 21.71
N THR A 241 -1.95 -3.73 21.73
CA THR A 241 -2.16 -4.57 22.91
C THR A 241 -0.95 -5.49 23.07
N PRO A 242 -0.01 -5.18 23.99
CA PRO A 242 1.24 -5.91 24.13
C PRO A 242 1.08 -7.41 24.44
N ASP A 243 -0.02 -7.82 25.07
CA ASP A 243 -0.31 -9.20 25.47
C ASP A 243 -1.40 -9.86 24.63
N ILE A 244 -1.65 -9.39 23.41
CA ILE A 244 -2.74 -9.88 22.54
C ILE A 244 -2.70 -11.40 22.34
N GLU A 245 -1.52 -12.00 22.18
CA GLU A 245 -1.37 -13.45 22.03
C GLU A 245 -1.88 -14.20 23.28
N ALA A 246 -1.54 -13.70 24.47
CA ALA A 246 -1.97 -14.30 25.74
C ALA A 246 -3.46 -14.08 26.02
N GLN A 247 -4.06 -13.02 25.47
CA GLN A 247 -5.50 -12.81 25.55
C GLN A 247 -6.25 -13.78 24.62
N LEU A 248 -5.76 -13.97 23.39
CA LEU A 248 -6.37 -14.90 22.43
C LEU A 248 -6.28 -16.37 22.87
N GLU A 249 -5.21 -16.78 23.54
CA GLU A 249 -5.06 -18.14 24.09
C GLU A 249 -6.11 -18.48 25.18
N LYS A 250 -6.76 -17.48 25.77
CA LYS A 250 -7.76 -17.66 26.83
C LYS A 250 -9.20 -17.74 26.31
N VAL A 251 -9.43 -17.51 25.02
CA VAL A 251 -10.76 -17.48 24.38
C VAL A 251 -11.02 -18.82 23.69
#